data_AF-A0A7Y2H0A7-F1
#
_entry.id   AF-A0A7Y2H0A7-F1
#
_cell.length_a   1.000
_cell.length_b   1.000
_cell.length_c   1.000
_cell.angle_alpha   90.00
_cell.angle_beta   90.00
_cell.angle_gamma   90.00
#
_symmetry.space_group_name_H-M   'P 1'
#
loop_
_entity.id
_entity.type
_entity.pdbx_description
1 polymer ?
#
loop_
_entity_poly.entity_id
_entity_poly.type
_entity_poly.pdbx_seq_one_letter_code
_entity_poly.pdbx_strand_id
1 'polypeptide(L)'
;SRNRLIANRIEGCWHGIWGGYSFETLIQDNVFVSNDEHIAIEHGQDNTIVRNAFEGGTLGVYLWERDSQPANWGYSRSRDVRSARVVIEDNRFRRVDVPLRVLQTDTVVVGDNVFDTTRDALEFDGSSDIRLEGNVFGAVSNEGPPPSHDHAPLPIVGGRNVWGGSDIGDGVPETDAGGRPIAEGAGPQAPDHPWSRAYILVDEWGPIDFRSPVAWPRSPRTNLVQTFEIVGPDGAWRLVAASGVDSVSARSGRTGDTVEIRRSRDDVVDMRLDFEFTGAEVVDRFGNVSPAGQPYGFTYTYFFVPIPWDVAWWSWEGLPDPRQDMDSFRALLDSEPLATESTEDLGYQWYGSPAPGVGGDYFATRATGLLNVPTGRYRLDLTSDDGVRVWLDGTLVHDDWTYHAPRLEQIELDLGGAHEIHIEQFEITGYATLVATLTRLDR
;
A
#
# COMPACT_ATOMS: atom_id res chain seq x y z
N SER A 1 -14.88 13.16 7.92
CA SER A 1 -15.59 12.05 7.25
C SER A 1 -16.77 11.62 8.11
N ARG A 2 -17.48 10.51 7.81
CA ARG A 2 -18.52 9.83 8.63
C ARG A 2 -18.54 8.34 8.24
N ASN A 3 -17.36 7.74 8.21
CA ASN A 3 -17.19 6.42 7.60
C ASN A 3 -17.71 5.33 8.54
N ARG A 4 -18.07 4.17 7.97
CA ARG A 4 -18.50 2.99 8.73
C ARG A 4 -17.65 1.80 8.28
N LEU A 5 -16.74 1.37 9.16
CA LEU A 5 -15.86 0.22 8.95
C LEU A 5 -16.35 -0.88 9.88
N ILE A 6 -17.22 -1.73 9.35
CA ILE A 6 -17.94 -2.72 10.14
C ILE A 6 -17.62 -4.10 9.58
N ALA A 7 -17.44 -5.10 10.44
CA ALA A 7 -17.45 -6.51 10.04
C ALA A 7 -16.27 -6.95 9.14
N ASN A 8 -15.12 -6.29 9.23
CA ASN A 8 -13.95 -6.60 8.41
C ASN A 8 -12.95 -7.51 9.13
N ARG A 9 -12.13 -8.25 8.37
CA ARG A 9 -10.88 -8.85 8.86
C ARG A 9 -9.70 -8.11 8.24
N ILE A 10 -8.76 -7.64 9.06
CA ILE A 10 -7.63 -6.80 8.63
C ILE A 10 -6.34 -7.36 9.23
N GLU A 11 -5.43 -7.86 8.39
CA GLU A 11 -4.30 -8.68 8.85
C GLU A 11 -2.98 -8.37 8.15
N GLY A 12 -1.88 -8.31 8.92
CA GLY A 12 -0.52 -8.17 8.41
C GLY A 12 -0.20 -6.83 7.73
N CYS A 13 -0.91 -5.76 8.09
CA CYS A 13 -0.75 -4.40 7.59
C CYS A 13 0.23 -3.60 8.46
N TRP A 14 0.86 -2.57 7.88
CA TRP A 14 1.52 -1.54 8.69
C TRP A 14 0.46 -0.76 9.48
N HIS A 15 -0.50 -0.14 8.78
CA HIS A 15 -1.73 0.38 9.40
C HIS A 15 -2.93 -0.43 8.92
N GLY A 16 -3.66 -1.06 9.84
CA GLY A 16 -4.90 -1.74 9.52
C GLY A 16 -5.98 -0.75 9.07
N ILE A 17 -6.16 0.32 9.85
CA ILE A 17 -6.96 1.50 9.48
C ILE A 17 -6.13 2.75 9.74
N TRP A 18 -5.91 3.57 8.72
CA TRP A 18 -5.43 4.94 8.86
C TRP A 18 -6.59 5.93 8.76
N GLY A 19 -6.84 6.68 9.83
CA GLY A 19 -7.98 7.59 9.99
C GLY A 19 -7.59 9.05 10.14
N GLY A 20 -6.62 9.54 9.36
CA GLY A 20 -6.22 10.96 9.36
C GLY A 20 -7.40 11.91 9.16
N TYR A 21 -7.58 12.86 10.08
CA TYR A 21 -8.68 13.83 10.13
C TYR A 21 -10.07 13.19 10.06
N SER A 22 -10.19 11.95 10.53
CA SER A 22 -11.47 11.26 10.62
C SER A 22 -12.43 12.02 11.52
N PHE A 23 -13.71 12.01 11.16
CA PHE A 23 -14.76 12.66 11.94
C PHE A 23 -15.92 11.68 12.02
N GLU A 24 -16.58 11.57 13.17
CA GLU A 24 -17.80 10.74 13.36
C GLU A 24 -17.70 9.35 12.70
N THR A 25 -16.51 8.73 12.74
CA THR A 25 -16.25 7.45 12.10
C THR A 25 -16.52 6.32 13.08
N LEU A 26 -17.23 5.30 12.61
CA LEU A 26 -17.55 4.12 13.38
C LEU A 26 -16.70 2.94 12.89
N ILE A 27 -15.91 2.37 13.80
CA ILE A 27 -15.10 1.17 13.59
C ILE A 27 -15.64 0.10 14.52
N GLN A 28 -16.38 -0.87 13.98
CA GLN A 28 -17.19 -1.77 14.79
C GLN A 28 -17.12 -3.24 14.33
N ASP A 29 -17.09 -4.18 15.28
CA ASP A 29 -17.19 -5.63 15.01
C ASP A 29 -16.13 -6.13 13.99
N ASN A 30 -14.96 -5.51 13.94
CA ASN A 30 -13.85 -5.94 13.07
C ASN A 30 -12.90 -6.88 13.82
N VAL A 31 -12.17 -7.70 13.07
CA VAL A 31 -11.09 -8.57 13.55
C VAL A 31 -9.78 -8.09 12.95
N PHE A 32 -8.86 -7.64 13.80
CA PHE A 32 -7.53 -7.23 13.38
C PHE A 32 -6.48 -8.22 13.88
N VAL A 33 -5.54 -8.61 13.01
CA VAL A 33 -4.56 -9.66 13.33
C VAL A 33 -3.16 -9.28 12.89
N SER A 34 -2.19 -9.36 13.81
CA SER A 34 -0.75 -9.20 13.51
C SER A 34 -0.41 -7.96 12.66
N ASN A 35 -1.05 -6.83 12.95
CA ASN A 35 -0.71 -5.55 12.32
C ASN A 35 0.35 -4.83 13.15
N ASP A 36 1.16 -3.99 12.52
CA ASP A 36 2.07 -3.11 13.27
C ASP A 36 1.24 -2.08 14.04
N GLU A 37 0.27 -1.44 13.39
CA GLU A 37 -0.73 -0.56 13.99
C GLU A 37 -2.12 -0.99 13.52
N HIS A 38 -2.99 -1.47 14.41
CA HIS A 38 -4.29 -2.00 13.98
C HIS A 38 -5.23 -0.85 13.59
N ILE A 39 -5.32 0.19 14.42
CA ILE A 39 -6.04 1.44 14.12
C ILE A 39 -5.15 2.62 14.46
N ALA A 40 -4.92 3.51 13.50
CA ALA A 40 -4.11 4.71 13.63
C ALA A 40 -4.93 5.94 13.21
N ILE A 41 -5.19 6.86 14.14
CA ILE A 41 -6.02 8.05 13.92
C ILE A 41 -5.24 9.31 14.29
N GLU A 42 -4.79 10.02 13.27
CA GLU A 42 -4.21 11.36 13.37
C GLU A 42 -5.31 12.43 13.30
N HIS A 43 -5.36 13.40 14.22
CA HIS A 43 -6.28 14.56 14.18
C HIS A 43 -7.79 14.19 14.10
N GLY A 44 -8.17 13.04 14.67
CA GLY A 44 -9.54 12.51 14.57
C GLY A 44 -10.49 13.04 15.63
N GLN A 45 -11.77 13.15 15.28
CA GLN A 45 -12.82 13.71 16.13
C GLN A 45 -14.08 12.88 16.18
N ASP A 46 -14.68 12.73 17.36
CA ASP A 46 -16.00 12.10 17.52
C ASP A 46 -16.06 10.65 17.00
N ASN A 47 -14.93 9.94 17.01
CA ASN A 47 -14.82 8.59 16.48
C ASN A 47 -15.21 7.54 17.53
N THR A 48 -15.79 6.44 17.09
CA THR A 48 -16.22 5.32 17.94
C THR A 48 -15.57 4.03 17.47
N ILE A 49 -14.83 3.37 18.36
CA ILE A 49 -14.15 2.09 18.17
C ILE A 49 -14.77 1.10 19.15
N VAL A 50 -15.65 0.22 18.65
CA VAL A 50 -16.50 -0.59 19.52
C VAL A 50 -16.59 -2.06 19.10
N ARG A 51 -16.51 -2.99 20.06
CA ARG A 51 -16.65 -4.44 19.81
C ARG A 51 -15.68 -5.04 18.78
N ASN A 52 -14.48 -4.50 18.67
CA ASN A 52 -13.44 -5.08 17.80
C ASN A 52 -12.59 -6.10 18.55
N ALA A 53 -12.06 -7.08 17.82
CA ALA A 53 -11.08 -8.04 18.31
C ALA A 53 -9.70 -7.74 17.71
N PHE A 54 -8.68 -7.61 18.56
CA PHE A 54 -7.29 -7.38 18.19
C PHE A 54 -6.45 -8.56 18.67
N GLU A 55 -5.70 -9.19 17.77
CA GLU A 55 -4.92 -10.40 18.06
C GLU A 55 -3.49 -10.30 17.52
N GLY A 56 -2.49 -10.32 18.40
CA GLY A 56 -1.08 -10.20 18.01
C GLY A 56 -0.71 -8.78 17.56
N GLY A 57 0.53 -8.59 17.10
CA GLY A 57 1.00 -7.32 16.54
C GLY A 57 1.46 -6.30 17.58
N THR A 58 1.89 -5.14 17.10
CA THR A 58 2.66 -4.18 17.92
C THR A 58 1.75 -3.19 18.64
N LEU A 59 0.86 -2.49 17.94
CA LEU A 59 0.07 -1.38 18.48
C LEU A 59 -1.42 -1.53 18.14
N GLY A 60 -2.30 -1.53 19.15
CA GLY A 60 -3.75 -1.71 18.99
C GLY A 60 -4.44 -0.47 18.41
N VAL A 61 -4.68 0.53 19.26
CA VAL A 61 -5.23 1.83 18.85
C VAL A 61 -4.22 2.93 19.12
N TYR A 62 -3.86 3.67 18.08
CA TYR A 62 -2.99 4.82 18.13
C TYR A 62 -3.78 6.09 17.82
N LEU A 63 -3.84 7.03 18.77
CA LEU A 63 -4.47 8.33 18.60
C LEU A 63 -3.41 9.42 18.79
N TRP A 64 -3.33 10.38 17.86
CA TRP A 64 -2.41 11.51 18.02
C TRP A 64 -2.82 12.76 17.25
N GLU A 65 -2.23 13.88 17.62
CA GLU A 65 -2.17 15.08 16.81
C GLU A 65 -0.73 15.62 16.79
N ARG A 66 -0.41 16.38 15.75
CA ARG A 66 0.85 17.15 15.68
C ARG A 66 0.67 18.54 16.30
N ASP A 67 1.75 19.09 16.86
CA ASP A 67 1.74 20.40 17.55
C ASP A 67 1.34 21.59 16.66
N SER A 68 1.62 21.52 15.36
CA SER A 68 1.34 22.63 14.44
C SER A 68 0.96 22.17 13.05
N GLN A 69 -0.01 22.86 12.46
CA GLN A 69 -0.51 22.57 11.12
C GLN A 69 0.31 23.32 10.05
N PRO A 70 0.47 22.76 8.85
CA PRO A 70 1.12 23.47 7.75
C PRO A 70 0.43 24.81 7.49
N ALA A 71 1.20 25.89 7.49
CA ALA A 71 0.66 27.25 7.43
C ALA A 71 -0.16 27.51 6.16
N ASN A 72 0.16 26.83 5.06
CA ASN A 72 -0.51 26.92 3.75
C ASN A 72 -1.72 25.99 3.59
N TRP A 73 -2.05 25.16 4.59
CA TRP A 73 -3.15 24.21 4.46
C TRP A 73 -4.50 24.85 4.77
N GLY A 74 -5.40 24.90 3.78
CA GLY A 74 -6.70 25.57 3.90
C GLY A 74 -7.68 24.87 4.84
N TYR A 75 -7.57 23.55 5.01
CA TYR A 75 -8.52 22.76 5.81
C TYR A 75 -8.46 23.13 7.29
N SER A 76 -7.26 23.12 7.89
CA SER A 76 -7.03 23.45 9.31
C SER A 76 -7.41 24.88 9.68
N ARG A 77 -7.45 25.81 8.70
CA ARG A 77 -7.89 27.19 8.94
C ARG A 77 -9.40 27.34 9.16
N SER A 78 -10.18 26.34 8.75
CA SER A 78 -11.65 26.42 8.73
C SER A 78 -12.35 25.31 9.50
N ARG A 79 -11.59 24.35 10.04
CA ARG A 79 -12.10 23.18 10.75
C ARG A 79 -11.36 23.01 12.07
N ASP A 80 -12.07 22.53 13.08
CA ASP A 80 -11.41 21.93 14.24
C ASP A 80 -10.61 20.73 13.71
N VAL A 81 -9.34 20.65 14.09
CA VAL A 81 -8.41 19.59 13.70
C VAL A 81 -7.77 18.95 14.92
N ARG A 82 -8.31 19.21 16.12
CA ARG A 82 -7.81 18.55 17.32
C ARG A 82 -8.09 17.05 17.25
N SER A 83 -7.23 16.25 17.86
CA SER A 83 -7.55 14.87 18.23
C SER A 83 -8.43 14.91 19.47
N ALA A 84 -9.70 14.51 19.37
CA ALA A 84 -10.66 14.68 20.46
C ALA A 84 -11.87 13.74 20.41
N ARG A 85 -12.46 13.50 21.58
CA ARG A 85 -13.77 12.84 21.75
C ARG A 85 -13.83 11.47 21.10
N VAL A 86 -12.88 10.60 21.44
CA VAL A 86 -12.83 9.22 20.96
C VAL A 86 -13.42 8.28 22.00
N VAL A 87 -14.28 7.35 21.55
CA VAL A 87 -14.85 6.29 22.39
C VAL A 87 -14.24 4.95 21.97
N ILE A 88 -13.67 4.23 22.92
CA ILE A 88 -13.07 2.90 22.76
C ILE A 88 -13.78 1.97 23.74
N GLU A 89 -14.77 1.21 23.27
CA GLU A 89 -15.66 0.43 24.14
C GLU A 89 -15.83 -1.03 23.73
N ASP A 90 -15.98 -1.94 24.69
CA ASP A 90 -16.27 -3.36 24.44
C ASP A 90 -15.25 -4.09 23.51
N ASN A 91 -14.02 -3.59 23.38
CA ASN A 91 -13.02 -4.23 22.52
C ASN A 91 -12.22 -5.29 23.30
N ARG A 92 -11.63 -6.24 22.56
CA ARG A 92 -10.72 -7.24 23.11
C ARG A 92 -9.34 -7.13 22.48
N PHE A 93 -8.32 -6.93 23.31
CA PHE A 93 -6.91 -6.89 22.91
C PHE A 93 -6.20 -8.11 23.48
N ARG A 94 -5.75 -9.02 22.60
CA ARG A 94 -5.01 -10.22 22.97
C ARG A 94 -3.63 -10.22 22.33
N ARG A 95 -2.59 -10.39 23.15
CA ARG A 95 -1.18 -10.46 22.69
C ARG A 95 -0.75 -9.27 21.79
N VAL A 96 -1.30 -8.08 22.06
CA VAL A 96 -0.89 -6.82 21.42
C VAL A 96 0.12 -6.15 22.35
N ASP A 97 1.31 -5.81 21.85
CA ASP A 97 2.40 -5.31 22.70
C ASP A 97 2.01 -4.01 23.43
N VAL A 98 1.43 -3.06 22.69
CA VAL A 98 0.89 -1.80 23.20
C VAL A 98 -0.59 -1.69 22.77
N PRO A 99 -1.57 -2.02 23.63
CA PRO A 99 -2.97 -1.99 23.20
C PRO A 99 -3.47 -0.59 22.87
N LEU A 100 -3.09 0.42 23.65
CA LEU A 100 -3.49 1.80 23.42
C LEU A 100 -2.26 2.71 23.54
N ARG A 101 -2.08 3.57 22.53
CA ARG A 101 -1.20 4.74 22.57
C ARG A 101 -2.04 5.96 22.26
N VAL A 102 -2.17 6.88 23.21
CA VAL A 102 -2.92 8.13 23.03
C VAL A 102 -2.02 9.29 23.38
N LEU A 103 -1.69 10.07 22.35
CA LEU A 103 -0.82 11.23 22.44
C LEU A 103 -1.64 12.49 22.13
N GLN A 104 -1.42 13.57 22.87
CA GLN A 104 -1.99 14.91 22.60
C GLN A 104 -3.50 14.89 22.25
N THR A 105 -4.29 14.05 22.91
CA THR A 105 -5.72 13.89 22.58
C THR A 105 -6.59 14.43 23.70
N ASP A 106 -7.56 15.29 23.35
CA ASP A 106 -8.35 16.07 24.30
C ASP A 106 -9.16 15.17 25.26
N THR A 107 -10.09 14.38 24.70
CA THR A 107 -10.99 13.51 25.47
C THR A 107 -11.02 12.10 24.88
N VAL A 108 -10.76 11.08 25.70
CA VAL A 108 -10.91 9.67 25.33
C VAL A 108 -11.65 8.90 26.43
N VAL A 109 -12.68 8.17 26.03
CA VAL A 109 -13.39 7.24 26.89
C VAL A 109 -12.97 5.82 26.52
N VAL A 110 -12.48 5.08 27.50
CA VAL A 110 -12.07 3.68 27.36
C VAL A 110 -12.93 2.86 28.33
N GLY A 111 -13.98 2.23 27.80
CA GLY A 111 -15.02 1.56 28.58
C GLY A 111 -15.09 0.05 28.31
N ASP A 112 -15.21 -0.77 29.35
CA ASP A 112 -15.62 -2.19 29.20
C ASP A 112 -14.74 -3.03 28.24
N ASN A 113 -13.47 -2.65 28.03
CA ASN A 113 -12.54 -3.40 27.19
C ASN A 113 -11.86 -4.53 27.98
N VAL A 114 -11.40 -5.55 27.27
CA VAL A 114 -10.59 -6.64 27.81
C VAL A 114 -9.17 -6.55 27.24
N PHE A 115 -8.18 -6.40 28.11
CA PHE A 115 -6.76 -6.38 27.77
C PHE A 115 -6.06 -7.60 28.34
N ASP A 116 -5.49 -8.44 27.48
CA ASP A 116 -4.58 -9.53 27.88
C ASP A 116 -3.15 -9.00 28.12
N THR A 117 -3.06 -7.91 28.87
CA THR A 117 -1.81 -7.27 29.30
C THR A 117 -2.07 -6.45 30.56
N THR A 118 -1.01 -5.89 31.14
CA THR A 118 -1.11 -4.99 32.28
C THR A 118 -1.50 -3.59 31.85
N ARG A 119 -2.06 -2.82 32.77
CA ARG A 119 -2.39 -1.40 32.56
C ARG A 119 -1.19 -0.54 32.20
N ASP A 120 -0.02 -0.92 32.67
CA ASP A 120 1.21 -0.14 32.49
C ASP A 120 1.75 -0.29 31.05
N ALA A 121 1.13 -1.16 30.24
CA ALA A 121 1.34 -1.26 28.79
C ALA A 121 0.46 -0.29 27.98
N LEU A 122 -0.40 0.50 28.64
CA LEU A 122 -1.11 1.60 27.99
C LEU A 122 -0.21 2.85 28.01
N GLU A 123 -0.09 3.52 26.88
CA GLU A 123 0.74 4.70 26.72
C GLU A 123 -0.13 5.94 26.56
N PHE A 124 -0.02 6.88 27.51
CA PHE A 124 -0.76 8.14 27.50
C PHE A 124 0.20 9.31 27.72
N ASP A 125 0.24 10.24 26.77
CA ASP A 125 1.07 11.45 26.89
C ASP A 125 0.34 12.68 26.32
N GLY A 126 0.57 13.84 26.91
CA GLY A 126 0.01 15.12 26.45
C GLY A 126 -1.52 15.21 26.41
N SER A 127 -2.24 14.23 26.96
CA SER A 127 -3.70 14.10 26.83
C SER A 127 -4.41 14.57 28.11
N SER A 128 -5.50 15.32 27.98
CA SER A 128 -6.09 16.07 29.09
C SER A 128 -7.23 15.36 29.84
N ASP A 129 -8.01 14.50 29.19
CA ASP A 129 -9.21 13.85 29.77
C ASP A 129 -9.36 12.40 29.29
N ILE A 130 -8.56 11.50 29.87
CA ILE A 130 -8.66 10.05 29.65
C ILE A 130 -9.51 9.43 30.76
N ARG A 131 -10.57 8.72 30.38
CA ARG A 131 -11.48 8.03 31.32
C ARG A 131 -11.42 6.53 31.10
N LEU A 132 -11.08 5.78 32.15
CA LEU A 132 -10.99 4.32 32.13
C LEU A 132 -12.08 3.74 33.05
N GLU A 133 -13.13 3.14 32.48
CA GLU A 133 -14.23 2.55 33.25
C GLU A 133 -14.54 1.13 32.81
N GLY A 134 -14.83 0.21 33.75
CA GLY A 134 -15.31 -1.14 33.42
C GLY A 134 -14.30 -2.08 32.74
N ASN A 135 -13.05 -1.66 32.53
CA ASN A 135 -12.07 -2.47 31.81
C ASN A 135 -11.49 -3.62 32.66
N VAL A 136 -11.08 -4.68 31.98
CA VAL A 136 -10.42 -5.87 32.56
C VAL A 136 -8.99 -5.97 32.03
N PHE A 137 -8.03 -6.13 32.93
CA PHE A 137 -6.61 -6.26 32.60
C PHE A 137 -6.03 -7.60 33.09
N GLY A 138 -5.27 -8.25 32.21
CA GLY A 138 -4.56 -9.49 32.45
C GLY A 138 -3.43 -9.38 33.47
N ALA A 139 -2.86 -10.53 33.84
CA ALA A 139 -1.73 -10.62 34.75
C ALA A 139 -0.38 -10.45 34.01
N VAL A 140 0.66 -10.06 34.74
CA VAL A 140 2.04 -10.00 34.21
C VAL A 140 2.50 -11.42 33.87
N SER A 141 2.72 -11.75 32.60
CA SER A 141 3.57 -12.88 32.26
C SER A 141 5.02 -12.47 32.55
N ASN A 142 5.67 -13.16 33.50
CA ASN A 142 7.04 -12.89 34.00
C ASN A 142 8.18 -13.07 32.96
N GLU A 143 7.99 -12.76 31.68
CA GLU A 143 8.95 -13.08 30.60
C GLU A 143 9.40 -11.83 29.80
N GLY A 144 9.45 -10.64 30.42
CA GLY A 144 10.01 -9.44 29.79
C GLY A 144 10.53 -8.41 30.81
N PRO A 145 11.57 -7.62 30.49
CA PRO A 145 12.05 -6.57 31.38
C PRO A 145 10.96 -5.50 31.56
N PRO A 146 10.80 -4.92 32.76
CA PRO A 146 9.78 -3.91 33.02
C PRO A 146 10.00 -2.67 32.13
N PRO A 147 8.93 -2.03 31.62
CA PRO A 147 9.06 -0.79 30.87
C PRO A 147 9.66 0.31 31.75
N SER A 148 10.48 1.16 31.14
CA SER A 148 11.14 2.28 31.80
C SER A 148 10.09 3.28 32.31
N HIS A 149 10.10 3.49 33.63
CA HIS A 149 9.30 4.49 34.31
C HIS A 149 9.68 5.90 33.87
N ASP A 150 8.80 6.61 33.18
CA ASP A 150 8.79 8.08 33.16
C ASP A 150 7.44 8.69 32.71
N HIS A 151 6.31 8.15 33.16
CA HIS A 151 5.03 8.88 33.08
C HIS A 151 4.28 8.76 34.42
N ALA A 152 3.99 9.90 35.03
CA ALA A 152 3.28 9.98 36.30
C ALA A 152 1.89 9.34 36.18
N PRO A 153 1.38 8.63 37.20
CA PRO A 153 0.02 8.09 37.17
C PRO A 153 -0.98 9.25 37.13
N LEU A 154 -1.72 9.37 36.03
CA LEU A 154 -2.84 10.31 35.92
C LEU A 154 -3.96 9.93 36.92
N PRO A 155 -4.74 10.92 37.41
CA PRO A 155 -5.87 10.65 38.28
C PRO A 155 -6.95 9.90 37.52
N ILE A 156 -7.16 8.63 37.84
CA ILE A 156 -8.31 7.84 37.39
C ILE A 156 -9.57 8.49 37.96
N VAL A 157 -10.33 9.20 37.13
CA VAL A 157 -11.65 9.73 37.51
C VAL A 157 -12.73 8.80 36.96
N GLY A 158 -13.22 7.89 37.82
CA GLY A 158 -14.46 7.13 37.60
C GLY A 158 -14.26 5.69 37.08
N GLY A 159 -14.89 4.71 37.76
CA GLY A 159 -15.08 3.34 37.27
C GLY A 159 -14.40 2.21 38.06
N ARG A 160 -15.09 1.07 38.26
CA ARG A 160 -14.54 -0.16 38.86
C ARG A 160 -13.82 -1.00 37.79
N ASN A 161 -12.54 -0.76 37.56
CA ASN A 161 -11.69 -1.62 36.70
C ASN A 161 -11.22 -2.87 37.46
N VAL A 162 -11.04 -3.99 36.75
CA VAL A 162 -10.56 -5.27 37.31
C VAL A 162 -9.10 -5.50 36.92
N TRP A 163 -8.26 -5.82 37.90
CA TRP A 163 -6.81 -6.01 37.73
C TRP A 163 -6.38 -7.41 38.18
N GLY A 164 -5.50 -8.05 37.40
CA GLY A 164 -4.70 -9.19 37.89
C GLY A 164 -5.44 -10.53 37.99
N GLY A 165 -6.37 -10.81 37.08
CA GLY A 165 -6.91 -12.17 36.94
C GLY A 165 -5.83 -13.11 36.42
N SER A 166 -5.41 -14.09 37.22
CA SER A 166 -4.32 -15.04 36.91
C SER A 166 -4.69 -16.14 35.90
N ASP A 167 -5.72 -15.90 35.11
CA ASP A 167 -6.19 -16.68 33.96
C ASP A 167 -7.40 -15.90 33.46
N ILE A 168 -7.23 -15.00 32.49
CA ILE A 168 -8.33 -14.67 31.59
C ILE A 168 -8.46 -15.91 30.69
N GLY A 169 -8.92 -17.02 31.29
CA GLY A 169 -8.97 -18.31 30.63
C GLY A 169 -9.75 -18.21 29.33
N ASP A 170 -9.53 -19.16 28.42
CA ASP A 170 -10.24 -19.25 27.13
C ASP A 170 -11.79 -19.33 27.29
N GLY A 171 -12.32 -19.38 28.53
CA GLY A 171 -13.72 -19.19 28.89
C GLY A 171 -13.98 -17.87 29.63
N VAL A 172 -14.14 -16.78 28.88
CA VAL A 172 -14.86 -15.56 29.33
C VAL A 172 -16.35 -15.80 29.01
N PRO A 173 -17.32 -15.42 29.88
CA PRO A 173 -18.73 -15.59 29.55
C PRO A 173 -19.03 -14.92 28.21
N GLU A 174 -19.67 -15.63 27.28
CA GLU A 174 -20.35 -14.98 26.15
C GLU A 174 -21.33 -13.97 26.76
N THR A 175 -20.93 -12.71 26.82
CA THR A 175 -21.92 -11.65 26.97
C THR A 175 -22.74 -11.73 25.69
N ASP A 176 -24.05 -11.87 25.85
CA ASP A 176 -25.08 -11.72 24.81
C ASP A 176 -24.98 -10.29 24.23
N ALA A 177 -23.88 -9.97 23.55
CA ALA A 177 -23.76 -8.83 22.68
C ALA A 177 -24.77 -9.09 21.56
N GLY A 178 -25.91 -8.39 21.62
CA GLY A 178 -27.03 -8.53 20.69
C GLY A 178 -26.73 -8.24 19.21
N GLY A 179 -25.46 -8.15 18.81
CA GLY A 179 -25.03 -8.42 17.45
C GLY A 179 -24.44 -9.83 17.45
N ARG A 180 -25.14 -10.78 16.81
CA ARG A 180 -24.55 -12.09 16.51
C ARG A 180 -23.11 -11.82 16.04
N PRO A 181 -22.08 -12.51 16.58
CA PRO A 181 -20.85 -12.66 15.83
C PRO A 181 -21.31 -13.00 14.43
N ILE A 182 -20.84 -12.22 13.46
CA ILE A 182 -20.88 -12.65 12.08
C ILE A 182 -20.46 -14.11 12.16
N ALA A 183 -21.39 -15.03 11.86
CA ALA A 183 -21.10 -16.45 11.96
C ALA A 183 -19.74 -16.65 11.29
N GLU A 184 -18.86 -17.50 11.82
CA GLU A 184 -17.69 -17.95 11.07
C GLU A 184 -18.19 -18.23 9.63
N GLY A 185 -17.81 -17.37 8.67
CA GLY A 185 -18.40 -17.33 7.32
C GLY A 185 -19.28 -16.14 6.87
N ALA A 186 -19.49 -15.04 7.62
CA ALA A 186 -20.37 -13.94 7.17
C ALA A 186 -19.72 -12.53 7.02
N GLY A 187 -18.38 -12.43 7.04
CA GLY A 187 -17.71 -11.36 6.28
C GLY A 187 -17.73 -11.76 4.79
N PRO A 188 -17.11 -11.02 3.86
CA PRO A 188 -16.72 -11.56 2.56
C PRO A 188 -15.60 -12.60 2.76
N GLN A 189 -15.84 -13.59 3.61
CA GLN A 189 -15.06 -14.81 3.65
C GLN A 189 -15.58 -15.61 2.47
N ALA A 190 -14.94 -15.45 1.31
CA ALA A 190 -14.86 -16.59 0.42
C ALA A 190 -13.87 -17.54 1.11
N PRO A 191 -14.32 -18.66 1.70
CA PRO A 191 -13.47 -19.55 2.50
C PRO A 191 -12.27 -20.12 1.73
N ASP A 192 -12.24 -19.96 0.40
CA ASP A 192 -11.33 -20.64 -0.51
C ASP A 192 -10.34 -19.72 -1.23
N HIS A 193 -10.31 -18.42 -0.93
CA HIS A 193 -9.34 -17.50 -1.55
C HIS A 193 -8.11 -17.31 -0.68
N PRO A 194 -6.94 -16.93 -1.22
CA PRO A 194 -5.74 -16.63 -0.43
C PRO A 194 -5.78 -15.20 0.17
N TRP A 195 -5.33 -15.03 1.43
CA TRP A 195 -5.66 -13.86 2.28
C TRP A 195 -4.48 -12.94 2.60
N SER A 196 -3.29 -13.21 2.05
CA SER A 196 -2.10 -12.40 2.36
C SER A 196 -2.00 -11.18 1.45
N ARG A 197 -1.17 -10.19 1.85
CA ARG A 197 -0.81 -9.04 1.00
C ARG A 197 -0.31 -9.46 -0.39
N ALA A 198 0.24 -10.67 -0.53
CA ALA A 198 0.67 -11.22 -1.80
C ALA A 198 -0.50 -11.44 -2.79
N TYR A 199 -1.74 -11.39 -2.32
CA TYR A 199 -2.95 -11.55 -3.14
C TYR A 199 -3.81 -10.29 -3.21
N ILE A 200 -3.24 -9.13 -2.81
CA ILE A 200 -3.75 -7.84 -3.25
C ILE A 200 -3.22 -7.61 -4.67
N LEU A 201 -3.90 -8.19 -5.64
CA LEU A 201 -3.51 -8.15 -7.05
C LEU A 201 -4.38 -7.11 -7.77
N VAL A 202 -3.74 -6.19 -8.48
CA VAL A 202 -4.41 -5.11 -9.21
C VAL A 202 -3.86 -5.06 -10.63
N ASP A 203 -4.69 -5.39 -11.61
CA ASP A 203 -4.35 -5.24 -13.03
C ASP A 203 -4.86 -3.90 -13.58
N GLU A 204 -4.78 -3.70 -14.89
CA GLU A 204 -5.23 -2.46 -15.54
C GLU A 204 -6.75 -2.20 -15.43
N TRP A 205 -7.54 -3.18 -14.97
CA TRP A 205 -8.98 -3.07 -14.74
C TRP A 205 -9.35 -2.92 -13.26
N GLY A 206 -8.38 -3.11 -12.37
CA GLY A 206 -8.55 -2.97 -10.93
C GLY A 206 -8.25 -4.27 -10.16
N PRO A 207 -8.79 -4.40 -8.93
CA PRO A 207 -8.54 -5.55 -8.09
C PRO A 207 -9.04 -6.86 -8.71
N ILE A 208 -8.22 -7.90 -8.65
CA ILE A 208 -8.61 -9.26 -9.06
C ILE A 208 -9.49 -9.88 -7.97
N ASP A 209 -10.64 -10.44 -8.40
CA ASP A 209 -11.64 -11.08 -7.53
C ASP A 209 -11.56 -12.61 -7.50
N PHE A 210 -10.56 -13.18 -8.17
CA PHE A 210 -10.28 -14.61 -8.29
C PHE A 210 -11.37 -15.45 -8.98
N ARG A 211 -12.38 -14.84 -9.59
CA ARG A 211 -13.43 -15.56 -10.34
C ARG A 211 -13.06 -15.85 -11.79
N SER A 212 -11.90 -15.38 -12.24
CA SER A 212 -11.32 -15.71 -13.53
C SER A 212 -9.83 -16.05 -13.42
N PRO A 213 -9.32 -16.97 -14.26
CA PRO A 213 -7.92 -17.35 -14.23
C PRO A 213 -7.04 -16.21 -14.78
N VAL A 214 -5.95 -15.94 -14.09
CA VAL A 214 -4.94 -14.94 -14.46
C VAL A 214 -3.55 -15.53 -14.28
N ALA A 215 -2.67 -15.32 -15.26
CA ALA A 215 -1.25 -15.59 -15.10
C ALA A 215 -0.59 -14.36 -14.45
N TRP A 216 -0.31 -14.46 -13.15
CA TRP A 216 0.19 -13.33 -12.37
C TRP A 216 1.71 -13.42 -12.18
N PRO A 217 2.51 -12.40 -12.59
CA PRO A 217 3.95 -12.41 -12.36
C PRO A 217 4.27 -12.26 -10.86
N ARG A 218 5.12 -13.15 -10.35
CA ARG A 218 5.63 -13.22 -8.97
C ARG A 218 7.08 -12.78 -8.82
N SER A 219 7.67 -12.27 -9.90
CA SER A 219 9.03 -11.75 -9.96
C SER A 219 9.05 -10.44 -10.76
N PRO A 220 10.05 -9.56 -10.55
CA PRO A 220 10.22 -8.35 -11.36
C PRO A 220 10.15 -8.63 -12.86
N ARG A 221 9.49 -7.75 -13.60
CA ARG A 221 9.27 -7.92 -15.06
C ARG A 221 10.56 -7.82 -15.88
N THR A 222 11.60 -7.22 -15.31
CA THR A 222 12.95 -7.15 -15.89
C THR A 222 13.71 -8.48 -15.79
N ASN A 223 13.34 -9.39 -14.89
CA ASN A 223 14.03 -10.67 -14.74
C ASN A 223 13.93 -11.53 -16.00
N LEU A 224 15.07 -12.02 -16.49
CA LEU A 224 15.16 -12.87 -17.68
C LEU A 224 14.33 -14.17 -17.56
N VAL A 225 14.23 -14.69 -16.34
CA VAL A 225 13.30 -15.76 -15.98
C VAL A 225 12.28 -15.16 -15.03
N GLN A 226 11.02 -15.12 -15.45
CA GLN A 226 9.91 -14.69 -14.61
C GLN A 226 9.18 -15.90 -14.05
N THR A 227 8.84 -15.85 -12.76
CA THR A 227 7.92 -16.79 -12.14
C THR A 227 6.51 -16.25 -12.27
N PHE A 228 5.59 -17.05 -12.78
CA PHE A 228 4.16 -16.76 -12.80
C PHE A 228 3.43 -17.71 -11.87
N GLU A 229 2.44 -17.23 -11.14
CA GLU A 229 1.43 -18.06 -10.48
C GLU A 229 0.14 -17.99 -11.32
N ILE A 230 -0.50 -19.13 -11.56
CA ILE A 230 -1.84 -19.13 -12.14
C ILE A 230 -2.85 -19.00 -11.01
N VAL A 231 -3.40 -17.80 -10.83
CA VAL A 231 -4.39 -17.47 -9.80
C VAL A 231 -5.80 -17.50 -10.39
N GLY A 232 -6.81 -17.78 -9.58
CA GLY A 232 -8.22 -17.78 -10.03
C GLY A 232 -9.03 -18.92 -9.44
N PRO A 233 -10.09 -19.37 -10.13
CA PRO A 233 -10.93 -20.45 -9.64
C PRO A 233 -10.25 -21.82 -9.77
N ASP A 234 -10.71 -22.80 -8.99
CA ASP A 234 -10.18 -24.16 -9.01
C ASP A 234 -10.31 -24.82 -10.38
N GLY A 235 -9.19 -25.27 -10.94
CA GLY A 235 -9.18 -25.98 -12.21
C GLY A 235 -7.81 -26.39 -12.69
N ALA A 236 -7.76 -26.82 -13.94
CA ALA A 236 -6.53 -27.12 -14.67
C ALA A 236 -6.28 -26.03 -15.71
N TRP A 237 -5.01 -25.73 -15.97
CA TRP A 237 -4.59 -24.83 -17.03
C TRP A 237 -3.63 -25.52 -18.00
N ARG A 238 -3.57 -25.01 -19.22
CA ARG A 238 -2.61 -25.40 -20.26
C ARG A 238 -2.14 -24.17 -21.02
N LEU A 239 -0.83 -24.07 -21.24
CA LEU A 239 -0.22 -23.08 -22.14
C LEU A 239 -0.38 -23.58 -23.58
N VAL A 240 -1.28 -22.96 -24.35
CA VAL A 240 -1.64 -23.36 -25.71
C VAL A 240 -0.77 -22.70 -26.78
N ALA A 241 -0.31 -21.47 -26.55
CA ALA A 241 0.67 -20.80 -27.41
C ALA A 241 1.58 -19.89 -26.59
N ALA A 242 2.81 -19.70 -27.08
CA ALA A 242 3.76 -18.78 -26.49
C ALA A 242 4.68 -18.19 -27.57
N SER A 243 4.92 -16.88 -27.51
CA SER A 243 5.87 -16.15 -28.35
C SER A 243 6.71 -15.19 -27.51
N GLY A 244 7.91 -14.84 -27.99
CA GLY A 244 8.85 -14.00 -27.25
C GLY A 244 9.51 -14.73 -26.07
N VAL A 245 9.54 -16.06 -26.08
CA VAL A 245 10.08 -16.90 -24.99
C VAL A 245 11.05 -17.95 -25.53
N ASP A 246 12.11 -18.20 -24.76
CA ASP A 246 13.11 -19.25 -25.04
C ASP A 246 12.73 -20.58 -24.40
N SER A 247 12.16 -20.55 -23.19
CA SER A 247 11.79 -21.78 -22.48
C SER A 247 10.65 -21.56 -21.49
N VAL A 248 9.91 -22.64 -21.23
CA VAL A 248 8.82 -22.69 -20.26
C VAL A 248 8.99 -23.96 -19.43
N SER A 249 8.94 -23.84 -18.11
CA SER A 249 9.15 -24.96 -17.17
C SER A 249 7.99 -25.97 -17.16
N ALA A 250 6.75 -25.53 -17.38
CA ALA A 250 5.56 -26.37 -17.42
C ALA A 250 4.55 -25.86 -18.44
N ARG A 251 3.95 -26.75 -19.24
CA ARG A 251 2.92 -26.41 -20.24
C ARG A 251 1.49 -26.69 -19.78
N SER A 252 1.33 -27.23 -18.57
CA SER A 252 0.03 -27.47 -17.95
C SER A 252 0.20 -27.64 -16.45
N GLY A 253 -0.85 -27.38 -15.70
CA GLY A 253 -0.88 -27.53 -14.25
C GLY A 253 -2.28 -27.28 -13.71
N ARG A 254 -2.34 -26.88 -12.43
CA ARG A 254 -3.55 -26.48 -11.73
C ARG A 254 -3.43 -25.05 -11.22
N THR A 255 -4.57 -24.43 -10.94
CA THR A 255 -4.60 -23.14 -10.23
C THR A 255 -3.81 -23.23 -8.92
N GLY A 256 -3.02 -22.21 -8.61
CA GLY A 256 -2.06 -22.18 -7.51
C GLY A 256 -0.67 -22.70 -7.88
N ASP A 257 -0.50 -23.40 -9.01
CA ASP A 257 0.82 -23.79 -9.50
C ASP A 257 1.60 -22.57 -10.01
N THR A 258 2.93 -22.65 -9.88
CA THR A 258 3.85 -21.70 -10.48
C THR A 258 4.47 -22.24 -11.77
N VAL A 259 4.69 -21.36 -12.74
CA VAL A 259 5.42 -21.65 -13.97
C VAL A 259 6.51 -20.59 -14.19
N GLU A 260 7.74 -21.05 -14.36
CA GLU A 260 8.84 -20.22 -14.83
C GLU A 260 8.81 -20.08 -16.35
N ILE A 261 8.88 -18.84 -16.82
CA ILE A 261 8.95 -18.43 -18.22
C ILE A 261 10.24 -17.67 -18.44
N ARG A 262 11.06 -18.15 -19.37
CA ARG A 262 12.26 -17.45 -19.81
C ARG A 262 11.94 -16.67 -21.08
N ARG A 263 11.98 -15.33 -21.03
CA ARG A 263 11.86 -14.50 -22.24
C ARG A 263 13.07 -14.69 -23.15
N SER A 264 12.93 -14.37 -24.44
CA SER A 264 14.08 -14.30 -25.34
C SER A 264 15.06 -13.18 -24.93
N ARG A 265 16.36 -13.41 -25.11
CA ARG A 265 17.43 -12.48 -24.69
C ARG A 265 17.68 -11.36 -25.70
N ASP A 266 18.28 -10.27 -25.21
CA ASP A 266 19.01 -9.23 -25.96
C ASP A 266 18.21 -8.48 -27.05
N ASP A 267 16.90 -8.69 -27.09
CA ASP A 267 15.99 -8.10 -28.08
C ASP A 267 14.86 -7.33 -27.41
N VAL A 268 14.23 -6.47 -28.22
CA VAL A 268 12.86 -6.03 -27.95
C VAL A 268 11.94 -7.24 -28.05
N VAL A 269 11.30 -7.60 -26.94
CA VAL A 269 10.47 -8.80 -26.86
C VAL A 269 9.01 -8.40 -26.73
N ASP A 270 8.20 -8.83 -27.69
CA ASP A 270 6.75 -8.90 -27.53
C ASP A 270 6.36 -10.28 -27.01
N MET A 271 6.30 -10.41 -25.68
CA MET A 271 5.98 -11.66 -25.02
C MET A 271 4.47 -11.83 -24.98
N ARG A 272 3.99 -12.97 -25.49
CA ARG A 272 2.58 -13.38 -25.40
C ARG A 272 2.50 -14.81 -24.92
N LEU A 273 1.69 -15.04 -23.89
CA LEU A 273 1.40 -16.35 -23.32
C LEU A 273 -0.11 -16.56 -23.39
N ASP A 274 -0.55 -17.53 -24.19
CA ASP A 274 -1.95 -17.90 -24.31
C ASP A 274 -2.21 -19.18 -23.53
N PHE A 275 -3.13 -19.10 -22.59
CA PHE A 275 -3.54 -20.20 -21.74
C PHE A 275 -5.00 -20.58 -21.98
N GLU A 276 -5.31 -21.83 -21.66
CA GLU A 276 -6.65 -22.37 -21.60
C GLU A 276 -6.87 -22.93 -20.19
N PHE A 277 -7.98 -22.55 -19.57
CA PHE A 277 -8.43 -23.03 -18.27
C PHE A 277 -9.64 -23.97 -18.43
N THR A 278 -9.73 -25.01 -17.62
CA THR A 278 -10.92 -25.86 -17.50
C THR A 278 -11.09 -26.29 -16.05
N GLY A 279 -12.24 -25.99 -15.45
CA GLY A 279 -12.48 -26.24 -14.04
C GLY A 279 -13.83 -25.72 -13.57
N ALA A 280 -13.82 -24.98 -12.47
CA ALA A 280 -14.98 -24.27 -11.97
C ALA A 280 -15.50 -23.20 -12.95
N GLU A 281 -16.66 -22.64 -12.63
CA GLU A 281 -17.26 -21.53 -13.38
C GLU A 281 -16.31 -20.33 -13.40
N VAL A 282 -16.23 -19.65 -14.55
CA VAL A 282 -15.46 -18.42 -14.71
C VAL A 282 -16.41 -17.25 -14.87
N VAL A 283 -16.22 -16.21 -14.06
CA VAL A 283 -16.85 -14.90 -14.25
C VAL A 283 -15.77 -13.93 -14.70
N ASP A 284 -15.83 -13.48 -15.94
CA ASP A 284 -14.84 -12.54 -16.47
C ASP A 284 -15.01 -11.13 -15.87
N ARG A 285 -14.05 -10.25 -16.15
CA ARG A 285 -14.01 -8.86 -15.67
C ARG A 285 -15.24 -8.02 -16.07
N PHE A 286 -16.02 -8.46 -17.05
CA PHE A 286 -17.24 -7.80 -17.51
C PHE A 286 -18.51 -8.46 -16.96
N GLY A 287 -18.37 -9.48 -16.10
CA GLY A 287 -19.47 -10.23 -15.51
C GLY A 287 -20.04 -11.33 -16.42
N ASN A 288 -19.39 -11.66 -17.54
CA ASN A 288 -19.83 -12.77 -18.37
C ASN A 288 -19.46 -14.09 -17.72
N VAL A 289 -20.40 -15.03 -17.76
CA VAL A 289 -20.25 -16.34 -17.11
C VAL A 289 -19.92 -17.41 -18.14
N SER A 290 -18.81 -18.12 -17.93
CA SER A 290 -18.46 -19.36 -18.64
C SER A 290 -18.73 -20.56 -17.73
N PRO A 291 -19.62 -21.49 -18.13
CA PRO A 291 -20.00 -22.61 -17.27
C PRO A 291 -18.82 -23.51 -16.89
N ALA A 292 -18.89 -24.10 -15.70
CA ALA A 292 -17.90 -25.08 -15.24
C ALA A 292 -17.65 -26.19 -16.27
N GLY A 293 -16.39 -26.56 -16.45
CA GLY A 293 -15.93 -27.55 -17.42
C GLY A 293 -15.83 -27.06 -18.87
N GLN A 294 -16.27 -25.83 -19.19
CA GLN A 294 -15.98 -25.25 -20.50
C GLN A 294 -14.57 -24.67 -20.55
N PRO A 295 -13.82 -24.86 -21.67
CA PRO A 295 -12.55 -24.19 -21.88
C PRO A 295 -12.70 -22.66 -21.89
N TYR A 296 -11.88 -21.98 -21.08
CA TYR A 296 -11.82 -20.53 -21.01
C TYR A 296 -10.40 -20.05 -21.35
N GLY A 297 -10.28 -19.18 -22.35
CA GLY A 297 -8.99 -18.62 -22.77
C GLY A 297 -8.59 -17.41 -21.93
N PHE A 298 -7.33 -17.34 -21.52
CA PHE A 298 -6.76 -16.14 -20.89
C PHE A 298 -5.33 -15.90 -21.37
N THR A 299 -4.90 -14.65 -21.40
CA THR A 299 -3.63 -14.24 -22.02
C THR A 299 -2.85 -13.35 -21.07
N TYR A 300 -1.53 -13.52 -21.06
CA TYR A 300 -0.60 -12.54 -20.55
C TYR A 300 0.22 -11.95 -21.69
N THR A 301 0.34 -10.63 -21.75
CA THR A 301 1.19 -9.92 -22.71
C THR A 301 2.13 -8.97 -21.99
N TYR A 302 3.38 -8.92 -22.44
CA TYR A 302 4.37 -7.98 -21.94
C TYR A 302 5.29 -7.57 -23.07
N PHE A 303 5.39 -6.26 -23.30
CA PHE A 303 6.33 -5.70 -24.26
C PHE A 303 7.55 -5.21 -23.49
N PHE A 304 8.68 -5.85 -23.73
CA PHE A 304 9.94 -5.54 -23.08
C PHE A 304 10.86 -4.82 -24.06
N VAL A 305 11.40 -3.69 -23.63
CA VAL A 305 12.52 -3.03 -24.28
C VAL A 305 13.64 -2.94 -23.26
N PRO A 306 14.83 -3.49 -23.53
CA PRO A 306 15.98 -3.31 -22.64
C PRO A 306 16.46 -1.87 -22.78
N ILE A 307 16.03 -1.00 -21.86
CA ILE A 307 16.50 0.39 -21.79
C ILE A 307 17.46 0.47 -20.60
N PRO A 308 18.78 0.51 -20.82
CA PRO A 308 19.70 0.92 -19.77
C PRO A 308 19.45 2.40 -19.47
N TRP A 309 19.05 2.68 -18.23
CA TRP A 309 18.84 4.00 -17.69
C TRP A 309 20.04 4.40 -16.85
N ASP A 310 20.59 5.57 -17.12
CA ASP A 310 21.46 6.29 -16.20
C ASP A 310 20.62 7.34 -15.47
N VAL A 311 20.47 7.16 -14.16
CA VAL A 311 19.65 7.99 -13.29
C VAL A 311 20.55 8.78 -12.35
N ALA A 312 20.22 10.05 -12.15
CA ALA A 312 20.95 10.95 -11.28
C ALA A 312 19.98 11.80 -10.47
N TRP A 313 20.36 12.11 -9.23
CA TRP A 313 19.55 12.89 -8.31
C TRP A 313 20.32 14.09 -7.74
N TRP A 314 19.61 15.20 -7.55
CA TRP A 314 20.11 16.41 -6.90
C TRP A 314 19.12 16.85 -5.83
N SER A 315 19.58 17.64 -4.86
CA SER A 315 18.69 18.39 -3.97
C SER A 315 18.60 19.82 -4.44
N TRP A 316 17.39 20.35 -4.51
CA TRP A 316 17.13 21.77 -4.68
C TRP A 316 16.60 22.42 -3.39
N GLU A 317 16.75 21.74 -2.25
CA GLU A 317 16.41 22.30 -0.95
C GLU A 317 17.18 23.61 -0.71
N GLY A 318 16.45 24.69 -0.40
CA GLY A 318 17.02 26.02 -0.24
C GLY A 318 17.35 26.77 -1.53
N LEU A 319 17.09 26.18 -2.70
CA LEU A 319 17.13 26.87 -4.00
C LEU A 319 15.74 27.43 -4.37
N PRO A 320 15.68 28.38 -5.33
CA PRO A 320 14.40 28.82 -5.89
C PRO A 320 13.58 27.67 -6.46
N ASP A 321 12.26 27.81 -6.41
CA ASP A 321 11.31 26.85 -6.97
C ASP A 321 11.58 26.62 -8.47
N PRO A 322 11.75 25.36 -8.93
CA PRO A 322 12.05 25.03 -10.33
C PRO A 322 11.01 25.54 -11.35
N ARG A 323 9.79 25.85 -10.90
CA ARG A 323 8.72 26.40 -11.74
C ARG A 323 8.86 27.91 -11.96
N GLN A 324 9.60 28.59 -11.08
CA GLN A 324 9.77 30.04 -11.08
C GLN A 324 11.13 30.46 -11.66
N ASP A 325 12.14 29.61 -11.51
CA ASP A 325 13.50 29.89 -11.96
C ASP A 325 14.13 28.65 -12.62
N MET A 326 13.85 28.52 -13.92
CA MET A 326 14.40 27.44 -14.74
C MET A 326 15.92 27.54 -14.90
N ASP A 327 16.50 28.75 -14.88
CA ASP A 327 17.95 28.91 -15.07
C ASP A 327 18.72 28.36 -13.87
N SER A 328 18.23 28.62 -12.64
CA SER A 328 18.77 28.00 -11.41
C SER A 328 18.63 26.48 -11.43
N PHE A 329 17.50 25.95 -11.91
CA PHE A 329 17.30 24.51 -12.02
C PHE A 329 18.24 23.86 -13.05
N ARG A 330 18.47 24.51 -14.20
CA ARG A 330 19.44 24.03 -15.21
C ARG A 330 20.85 24.01 -14.66
N ALA A 331 21.26 25.08 -13.96
CA ALA A 331 22.56 25.13 -13.31
C ALA A 331 22.75 24.02 -12.25
N LEU A 332 21.67 23.62 -11.56
CA LEU A 332 21.70 22.47 -10.66
C LEU A 332 21.95 21.17 -11.41
N LEU A 333 21.23 20.89 -12.51
CA LEU A 333 21.38 19.65 -13.28
C LEU A 333 22.72 19.55 -14.04
N ASP A 334 23.41 20.67 -14.23
CA ASP A 334 24.78 20.75 -14.76
C ASP A 334 25.85 20.56 -13.68
N SER A 335 25.47 20.57 -12.40
CA SER A 335 26.37 20.30 -11.27
C SER A 335 26.50 18.80 -10.97
N GLU A 336 27.43 18.44 -10.10
CA GLU A 336 27.62 17.04 -9.68
C GLU A 336 26.37 16.52 -8.93
N PRO A 337 25.79 15.38 -9.35
CA PRO A 337 24.66 14.78 -8.64
C PRO A 337 25.07 14.28 -7.26
N LEU A 338 24.09 14.23 -6.35
CA LEU A 338 24.27 13.66 -5.02
C LEU A 338 24.34 12.13 -5.05
N ALA A 339 23.62 11.52 -5.98
CA ALA A 339 23.58 10.08 -6.18
C ALA A 339 23.36 9.76 -7.67
N THR A 340 23.83 8.60 -8.09
CA THR A 340 23.59 8.05 -9.43
C THR A 340 23.32 6.55 -9.37
N GLU A 341 22.58 6.05 -10.34
CA GLU A 341 22.25 4.63 -10.50
C GLU A 341 22.20 4.27 -11.99
N SER A 342 22.59 3.03 -12.31
CA SER A 342 22.27 2.42 -13.61
C SER A 342 21.27 1.29 -13.40
N THR A 343 20.15 1.31 -14.11
CA THR A 343 19.04 0.35 -13.97
C THR A 343 18.43 -0.01 -15.33
N GLU A 344 17.72 -1.14 -15.42
CA GLU A 344 16.91 -1.51 -16.60
C GLU A 344 15.42 -1.20 -16.40
N ASP A 345 15.04 -0.67 -15.23
CA ASP A 345 13.66 -0.37 -14.86
C ASP A 345 13.57 1.03 -14.27
N LEU A 346 12.75 1.88 -14.89
CA LEU A 346 12.38 3.18 -14.33
C LEU A 346 11.00 3.02 -13.68
N GLY A 347 10.96 2.36 -12.53
CA GLY A 347 9.75 1.98 -11.80
C GLY A 347 9.67 2.58 -10.41
N TYR A 348 10.13 3.81 -10.23
CA TYR A 348 10.37 4.38 -8.91
C TYR A 348 9.09 4.85 -8.21
N GLN A 349 8.95 4.44 -6.94
CA GLN A 349 7.89 4.86 -6.01
C GLN A 349 8.55 5.14 -4.66
N TRP A 350 8.57 6.41 -4.25
CA TRP A 350 9.32 6.87 -3.10
C TRP A 350 8.38 7.41 -2.02
N TYR A 351 8.42 6.81 -0.84
CA TYR A 351 7.76 7.31 0.37
C TYR A 351 8.70 8.20 1.21
N GLY A 352 9.81 8.65 0.61
CA GLY A 352 10.91 9.36 1.27
C GLY A 352 12.12 9.46 0.35
N SER A 353 13.32 9.37 0.91
CA SER A 353 14.60 9.51 0.18
C SER A 353 14.68 8.60 -1.07
N PRO A 354 14.97 9.16 -2.27
CA PRO A 354 15.03 8.38 -3.50
C PRO A 354 16.33 7.58 -3.66
N ALA A 355 17.41 8.06 -3.04
CA ALA A 355 18.72 7.42 -3.04
C ALA A 355 19.51 7.84 -1.79
N PRO A 356 20.48 7.03 -1.32
CA PRO A 356 21.31 7.39 -0.17
C PRO A 356 21.95 8.77 -0.33
N GLY A 357 21.74 9.65 0.66
CA GLY A 357 22.28 11.01 0.65
C GLY A 357 21.39 12.07 -0.01
N VAL A 358 20.25 11.68 -0.58
CA VAL A 358 19.24 12.59 -1.14
C VAL A 358 18.08 12.75 -0.15
N GLY A 359 17.63 13.98 0.11
CA GLY A 359 16.43 14.24 0.91
C GLY A 359 15.18 13.62 0.29
N GLY A 360 14.14 13.37 1.10
CA GLY A 360 12.86 12.85 0.61
C GLY A 360 11.97 13.91 -0.05
N ASP A 361 12.28 15.18 0.18
CA ASP A 361 11.58 16.34 -0.36
C ASP A 361 12.61 17.19 -1.13
N TYR A 362 12.11 18.09 -1.99
CA TYR A 362 12.93 19.07 -2.71
C TYR A 362 14.11 18.45 -3.48
N PHE A 363 13.84 17.39 -4.26
CA PHE A 363 14.85 16.75 -5.10
C PHE A 363 14.52 16.86 -6.59
N ALA A 364 15.55 16.70 -7.42
CA ALA A 364 15.44 16.63 -8.87
C ALA A 364 15.94 15.28 -9.34
N THR A 365 15.32 14.73 -10.38
CA THR A 365 15.72 13.47 -11.00
C THR A 365 16.00 13.71 -12.48
N ARG A 366 17.11 13.17 -12.98
CA ARG A 366 17.36 13.03 -14.43
C ARG A 366 17.54 11.55 -14.74
N ALA A 367 16.75 11.03 -15.68
CA ALA A 367 16.91 9.68 -16.21
C ALA A 367 17.18 9.76 -17.72
N THR A 368 18.31 9.21 -18.16
CA THR A 368 18.65 9.11 -19.58
C THR A 368 18.69 7.64 -19.97
N GLY A 369 17.92 7.27 -20.99
CA GLY A 369 17.78 5.90 -21.47
C GLY A 369 18.14 5.80 -22.95
N LEU A 370 18.80 4.72 -23.32
CA LEU A 370 19.08 4.39 -24.72
C LEU A 370 18.20 3.23 -25.16
N LEU A 371 17.40 3.43 -26.21
CA LEU A 371 16.52 2.38 -26.73
C LEU A 371 16.83 2.10 -28.20
N ASN A 372 16.71 0.84 -28.59
CA ASN A 372 16.78 0.42 -29.98
C ASN A 372 15.57 -0.45 -30.31
N VAL A 373 14.61 0.11 -31.05
CA VAL A 373 13.30 -0.52 -31.27
C VAL A 373 12.96 -0.64 -32.76
N PRO A 374 12.18 -1.65 -33.18
CA PRO A 374 11.68 -1.72 -34.56
C PRO A 374 10.86 -0.47 -34.92
N THR A 375 10.81 -0.13 -36.21
CA THR A 375 9.93 0.94 -36.67
C THR A 375 8.48 0.64 -36.32
N GLY A 376 7.80 1.60 -35.70
CA GLY A 376 6.40 1.48 -35.30
C GLY A 376 5.92 2.66 -34.48
N ARG A 377 4.65 2.58 -34.06
CA ARG A 377 4.05 3.55 -33.14
C ARG A 377 4.12 3.01 -31.72
N TYR A 378 4.58 3.85 -30.82
CA TYR A 378 4.77 3.54 -29.41
C TYR A 378 3.99 4.52 -28.54
N ARG A 379 3.74 4.11 -27.31
CA ARG A 379 3.24 4.95 -26.23
C ARG A 379 4.17 4.82 -25.05
N LEU A 380 4.69 5.95 -24.59
CA LEU A 380 5.34 6.07 -23.30
C LEU A 380 4.24 6.39 -22.28
N ASP A 381 3.93 5.41 -21.44
CA ASP A 381 3.09 5.59 -20.25
C ASP A 381 4.01 6.07 -19.12
N LEU A 382 3.93 7.36 -18.79
CA LEU A 382 4.77 8.04 -17.80
C LEU A 382 3.92 8.43 -16.59
N THR A 383 4.23 7.92 -15.41
CA THR A 383 3.62 8.36 -14.15
C THR A 383 4.63 9.14 -13.33
N SER A 384 4.38 10.43 -13.11
CA SER A 384 5.21 11.28 -12.26
C SER A 384 4.39 11.96 -11.16
N ASP A 385 5.03 12.21 -10.03
CA ASP A 385 4.59 13.25 -9.08
C ASP A 385 5.32 14.55 -9.39
N ASP A 386 4.65 15.69 -9.19
CA ASP A 386 5.15 17.01 -9.52
C ASP A 386 5.66 17.13 -10.96
N GLY A 387 6.50 18.12 -11.28
CA GLY A 387 6.72 18.49 -12.67
C GLY A 387 7.66 17.54 -13.39
N VAL A 388 7.33 17.23 -14.65
CA VAL A 388 8.09 16.32 -15.51
C VAL A 388 8.23 16.83 -16.94
N ARG A 389 9.35 16.50 -17.57
CA ARG A 389 9.60 16.73 -19.00
C ARG A 389 10.28 15.54 -19.64
N VAL A 390 9.98 15.34 -20.92
CA VAL A 390 10.56 14.26 -21.73
C VAL A 390 11.12 14.83 -23.01
N TRP A 391 12.35 14.43 -23.33
CA TRP A 391 13.02 14.67 -24.60
C TRP A 391 13.29 13.36 -25.31
N LEU A 392 13.17 13.39 -26.64
CA LEU A 392 13.56 12.32 -27.55
C LEU A 392 14.58 12.91 -28.53
N ASP A 393 15.79 12.35 -28.56
CA ASP A 393 16.90 12.82 -29.41
C ASP A 393 17.14 14.33 -29.28
N GLY A 394 17.08 14.84 -28.04
CA GLY A 394 17.23 16.27 -27.71
C GLY A 394 16.02 17.16 -28.02
N THR A 395 14.94 16.62 -28.59
CA THR A 395 13.69 17.36 -28.86
C THR A 395 12.71 17.16 -27.71
N LEU A 396 12.19 18.25 -27.12
CA LEU A 396 11.15 18.19 -26.09
C LEU A 396 9.85 17.63 -26.68
N VAL A 397 9.43 16.46 -26.23
CA VAL A 397 8.22 15.76 -26.69
C VAL A 397 7.08 15.82 -25.68
N HIS A 398 7.36 16.11 -24.41
CA HIS A 398 6.35 16.30 -23.37
C HIS A 398 6.83 17.30 -22.31
N ASP A 399 5.92 18.15 -21.85
CA ASP A 399 6.19 19.20 -20.86
C ASP A 399 4.97 19.41 -19.95
N ASP A 400 5.02 18.81 -18.75
CA ASP A 400 4.14 19.16 -17.63
C ASP A 400 5.00 19.66 -16.46
N TRP A 401 5.51 20.88 -16.56
CA TRP A 401 6.31 21.50 -15.50
C TRP A 401 5.45 22.15 -14.38
N THR A 402 4.38 21.47 -13.95
CA THR A 402 3.44 21.96 -12.93
C THR A 402 3.53 21.17 -11.61
N TYR A 403 2.89 21.66 -10.55
CA TYR A 403 2.76 20.90 -9.29
C TYR A 403 1.50 20.05 -9.37
N HIS A 404 1.65 18.75 -9.21
CA HIS A 404 0.55 17.81 -9.30
C HIS A 404 0.84 16.53 -8.53
N ALA A 405 -0.23 15.94 -7.98
CA ALA A 405 -0.21 14.58 -7.44
C ALA A 405 0.15 13.55 -8.55
N PRO A 406 0.38 12.26 -8.21
CA PRO A 406 0.81 11.28 -9.19
C PRO A 406 -0.16 11.19 -10.36
N ARG A 407 0.34 11.38 -11.58
CA ARG A 407 -0.47 11.42 -12.80
C ARG A 407 0.16 10.58 -13.90
N LEU A 408 -0.67 9.76 -14.54
CA LEU A 408 -0.33 9.07 -15.77
C LEU A 408 -0.49 10.00 -16.98
N GLU A 409 0.59 10.21 -17.71
CA GLU A 409 0.65 10.87 -19.00
C GLU A 409 0.94 9.83 -20.09
N GLN A 410 0.24 9.94 -21.23
CA GLN A 410 0.33 9.00 -22.34
C GLN A 410 0.90 9.70 -23.58
N ILE A 411 2.18 9.47 -23.85
CA ILE A 411 2.93 10.18 -24.89
C ILE A 411 3.10 9.24 -26.09
N GLU A 412 2.46 9.55 -27.21
CA GLU A 412 2.63 8.79 -28.45
C GLU A 412 3.94 9.18 -29.15
N LEU A 413 4.71 8.19 -29.57
CA LEU A 413 6.02 8.35 -30.22
C LEU A 413 6.08 7.49 -31.48
N ASP A 414 6.57 8.05 -32.58
CA ASP A 414 6.96 7.27 -33.76
C ASP A 414 8.46 6.98 -33.66
N LEU A 415 8.83 5.72 -33.41
CA LEU A 415 10.21 5.30 -33.15
C LEU A 415 10.68 4.29 -34.21
N GLY A 416 12.00 4.20 -34.41
CA GLY A 416 12.63 3.17 -35.21
C GLY A 416 14.16 3.30 -35.24
N GLY A 417 14.85 2.22 -34.86
CA GLY A 417 16.29 2.22 -34.65
C GLY A 417 16.66 2.73 -33.26
N ALA A 418 17.86 3.31 -33.15
CA ALA A 418 18.41 3.80 -31.90
C ALA A 418 17.93 5.23 -31.60
N HIS A 419 17.50 5.46 -30.36
CA HIS A 419 17.08 6.75 -29.84
C HIS A 419 17.61 6.95 -28.42
N GLU A 420 17.81 8.22 -28.04
CA GLU A 420 18.01 8.63 -26.66
C GLU A 420 16.70 9.23 -26.14
N ILE A 421 16.22 8.70 -25.01
CA ILE A 421 15.15 9.30 -24.23
C ILE A 421 15.74 9.91 -22.97
N HIS A 422 15.30 11.12 -22.64
CA HIS A 422 15.76 11.84 -21.48
C HIS A 422 14.55 12.38 -20.73
N ILE A 423 14.49 12.14 -19.43
CA ILE A 423 13.39 12.54 -18.55
C ILE A 423 13.97 13.36 -17.40
N GLU A 424 13.35 14.50 -17.13
CA GLU A 424 13.65 15.32 -15.96
C GLU A 424 12.41 15.49 -15.11
N GLN A 425 12.59 15.45 -13.80
CA GLN A 425 11.54 15.66 -12.81
C GLN A 425 12.04 16.58 -11.70
N PHE A 426 11.14 17.38 -11.13
CA PHE A 426 11.32 17.90 -9.77
C PHE A 426 10.25 17.33 -8.84
N GLU A 427 10.63 17.06 -7.60
CA GLU A 427 9.76 16.68 -6.50
C GLU A 427 9.80 17.75 -5.42
N ILE A 428 8.63 18.18 -4.91
CA ILE A 428 8.51 19.16 -3.84
C ILE A 428 8.43 18.50 -2.48
N THR A 429 7.39 17.69 -2.20
CA THR A 429 7.21 17.06 -0.89
C THR A 429 6.30 15.83 -0.94
N GLY A 430 6.61 14.84 -0.10
CA GLY A 430 5.70 13.75 0.23
C GLY A 430 5.97 12.46 -0.56
N TYR A 431 4.91 11.83 -1.08
CA TYR A 431 5.08 10.64 -1.91
C TYR A 431 5.46 11.07 -3.32
N ALA A 432 6.57 10.56 -3.83
CA ALA A 432 7.05 10.86 -5.16
C ALA A 432 7.04 9.60 -6.04
N THR A 433 6.87 9.76 -7.35
CA THR A 433 6.94 8.63 -8.29
C THR A 433 7.56 9.06 -9.60
N LEU A 434 8.28 8.15 -10.26
CA LEU A 434 8.72 8.27 -11.64
C LEU A 434 8.74 6.89 -12.28
N VAL A 435 7.65 6.58 -12.98
CA VAL A 435 7.45 5.28 -13.65
C VAL A 435 7.33 5.51 -15.15
N ALA A 436 8.19 4.89 -15.95
CA ALA A 436 8.14 4.96 -17.40
C ALA A 436 8.03 3.56 -18.01
N THR A 437 6.98 3.32 -18.79
CA THR A 437 6.78 2.07 -19.53
C THR A 437 6.55 2.37 -21.01
N LEU A 438 7.33 1.75 -21.89
CA LEU A 438 7.13 1.86 -23.34
C LEU A 438 6.26 0.69 -23.83
N THR A 439 5.20 0.99 -24.56
CA THR A 439 4.29 0.01 -25.15
C THR A 439 4.21 0.22 -26.65
N ARG A 440 4.32 -0.84 -27.44
CA ARG A 440 4.05 -0.78 -28.89
C ARG A 440 2.54 -0.77 -29.16
N LEU A 441 2.05 0.16 -30.00
CA LEU A 441 0.62 0.37 -30.30
C LEU A 441 0.15 -0.27 -31.61
N ASP A 442 1.01 -0.39 -32.62
CA ASP A 442 0.69 -0.88 -33.96
C ASP A 442 0.73 -2.42 -34.08
N ARG A 443 0.25 -3.13 -33.04
CA ARG A 443 0.26 -4.60 -32.97
C ARG A 443 -0.80 -5.27 -33.82
#